data_AF-A0A1A6GK36-F1
#
_entry.id   AF-A0A1A6GK36-F1
#
_cell.length_a   1.000
_cell.length_b   1.000
_cell.length_c   1.000
_cell.angle_alpha   90.00
_cell.angle_beta   90.00
_cell.angle_gamma   90.00
#
_symmetry.space_group_name_H-M   'P 1'
#
loop_
_entity.id
_entity.type
_entity.pdbx_description
1 polymer ?
#
loop_
_entity_poly.entity_id
_entity_poly.type
_entity_poly.pdbx_seq_one_letter_code
_entity_poly.pdbx_strand_id
1 'polypeptide(L)'
;MVSVLVRDSHAISDMAPGLFSVDAERVPCSYDDVLFPRDGSFRVALGPGPIPVHVRSVSAVGQTFTRDEDLADFLASREGRLRFHGPGALRVGSEACTDASGCVCGHAETLPWICASLLQPLGGRCPQVTCRDPVLPQGQCCDLCGAIVSLTHDPTFDLEQYRARLLDLFLKQPQYQGVQVAVSKVLREAHTEIQVVLVETGPETGAAGRLGQALLQDAVAQGAVLGILSATMRQSGMPATGGSAQYQDRPGVWLAGGVAAVVLLALLGTVPLLLHRSGRLRWSRHEEAEPASAGLPGGFRNPLFDVIVFKQQPQPSVEQLGSAQKVDIDTNFSYFVNPLFAGEAEAEAEA
;
A
#
# COMPACT_ATOMS: atom_id res chain seq x y z
N MET A 1 -12.01 15.15 9.13
CA MET A 1 -10.96 14.17 9.43
C MET A 1 -11.64 12.92 9.94
N VAL A 2 -11.79 11.91 9.07
CA VAL A 2 -12.30 10.58 9.41
C VAL A 2 -11.06 9.74 9.64
N SER A 3 -10.66 9.51 10.89
CA SER A 3 -9.69 8.46 11.16
C SER A 3 -10.52 7.18 11.24
N VAL A 4 -10.30 6.25 10.33
CA VAL A 4 -10.61 4.84 10.58
C VAL A 4 -9.77 4.45 11.81
N LEU A 5 -10.17 3.43 12.59
CA LEU A 5 -9.26 2.85 13.59
C LEU A 5 -7.95 2.51 12.87
N VAL A 6 -6.93 3.34 13.04
CA VAL A 6 -5.60 3.14 12.44
C VAL A 6 -4.80 2.42 13.50
N ARG A 7 -4.28 1.24 13.14
CA ARG A 7 -3.30 0.50 13.93
C ARG A 7 -2.11 1.42 14.18
N ASP A 8 -1.63 1.46 15.41
CA ASP A 8 -0.65 2.41 15.96
C ASP A 8 0.22 3.18 14.95
N SER A 9 0.13 4.52 15.00
CA SER A 9 1.03 5.41 14.24
C SER A 9 2.46 5.41 14.78
N HIS A 10 2.71 4.81 15.95
CA HIS A 10 4.07 4.45 16.39
C HIS A 10 4.60 3.18 15.71
N ALA A 11 3.75 2.29 15.22
CA ALA A 11 4.16 1.11 14.44
C ALA A 11 4.22 1.42 12.92
N ILE A 12 3.39 2.34 12.42
CA ILE A 12 3.48 2.79 11.01
C ILE A 12 4.74 3.63 10.77
N SER A 13 5.27 4.30 11.81
CA SER A 13 6.56 5.00 11.72
C SER A 13 7.79 4.12 11.98
N ASP A 14 7.60 2.83 12.30
CA ASP A 14 8.70 1.88 12.56
C ASP A 14 8.63 0.62 11.68
N MET A 15 7.82 0.66 10.61
CA MET A 15 7.95 -0.35 9.58
C MET A 15 9.26 -0.07 8.84
N ALA A 16 10.26 -0.94 9.08
CA ALA A 16 11.58 -0.81 8.49
C ALA A 16 11.46 -0.54 6.97
N PRO A 17 12.30 0.35 6.40
CA PRO A 17 12.25 0.68 4.98
C PRO A 17 12.18 -0.59 4.12
N GLY A 18 11.12 -0.71 3.32
CA GLY A 18 10.88 -1.88 2.46
C GLY A 18 9.83 -2.87 2.96
N LEU A 19 9.28 -2.71 4.17
CA LEU A 19 8.07 -3.44 4.58
C LEU A 19 6.80 -2.59 4.40
N PHE A 20 5.67 -3.25 4.15
CA PHE A 20 4.34 -2.64 4.17
C PHE A 20 3.28 -3.63 4.69
N SER A 21 2.07 -3.15 4.93
CA SER A 21 0.90 -3.97 5.30
C SER A 21 -0.12 -3.97 4.18
N VAL A 22 -0.72 -5.13 3.90
CA VAL A 22 -1.90 -5.22 3.02
C VAL A 22 -3.07 -4.43 3.62
N ASP A 23 -4.00 -3.98 2.78
CA ASP A 23 -5.08 -3.06 3.20
C ASP A 23 -5.87 -3.55 4.43
N ALA A 24 -6.16 -4.85 4.51
CA ALA A 24 -6.87 -5.47 5.62
C ALA A 24 -6.11 -5.41 6.96
N GLU A 25 -4.78 -5.34 6.94
CA GLU A 25 -3.95 -5.30 8.13
C GLU A 25 -3.65 -3.87 8.61
N ARG A 26 -4.08 -2.87 7.84
CA ARG A 26 -3.99 -1.44 8.20
C ARG A 26 -5.04 -1.03 9.24
N VAL A 27 -6.07 -1.87 9.41
CA VAL A 27 -7.06 -1.73 10.47
C VAL A 27 -6.80 -2.76 11.58
N PRO A 28 -7.04 -2.44 12.86
CA PRO A 28 -6.88 -3.38 13.96
C PRO A 28 -7.77 -4.63 13.83
N CYS A 29 -7.24 -5.78 14.24
CA CYS A 29 -8.00 -7.01 14.43
C CYS A 29 -8.07 -7.43 15.92
N SER A 30 -8.70 -8.58 16.19
CA SER A 30 -8.96 -9.09 17.54
C SER A 30 -7.71 -9.19 18.41
N TYR A 31 -6.56 -9.45 17.83
CA TYR A 31 -5.32 -9.65 18.59
C TYR A 31 -4.54 -8.37 18.87
N ASP A 32 -4.99 -7.23 18.31
CA ASP A 32 -4.24 -5.98 18.35
C ASP A 32 -4.57 -5.13 19.57
N ASP A 33 -3.57 -4.40 20.04
CA ASP A 33 -3.80 -3.22 20.87
C ASP A 33 -3.96 -1.99 19.99
N VAL A 34 -4.97 -1.20 20.30
CA VAL A 34 -5.18 0.10 19.68
C VAL A 34 -4.63 1.17 20.60
N LEU A 35 -3.56 1.84 20.19
CA LEU A 35 -2.98 2.95 20.94
C LEU A 35 -3.36 4.28 20.30
N PHE A 36 -4.04 5.13 21.07
CA PHE A 36 -4.19 6.54 20.76
C PHE A 36 -3.22 7.36 21.63
N PRO A 37 -2.38 8.24 21.03
CA PRO A 37 -1.43 9.04 21.78
C PRO A 37 -2.10 9.85 22.89
N ARG A 38 -1.49 9.88 24.08
CA ARG A 38 -2.03 10.59 25.25
C ARG A 38 -2.28 12.07 24.97
N ASP A 39 -1.30 12.71 24.33
CA ASP A 39 -1.30 14.14 24.06
C ASP A 39 -1.77 14.47 22.63
N GLY A 40 -2.32 13.48 21.92
CA GLY A 40 -2.81 13.63 20.55
C GLY A 40 -4.31 13.90 20.49
N SER A 41 -4.73 14.79 19.58
CA SER A 41 -6.14 14.89 19.18
C SER A 41 -6.44 13.85 18.11
N PHE A 42 -7.50 13.08 18.30
CA PHE A 42 -7.94 12.08 17.31
C PHE A 42 -9.45 12.02 17.23
N ARG A 43 -9.95 11.52 16.10
CA ARG A 43 -11.37 11.29 15.88
C ARG A 43 -11.57 10.03 15.04
N VAL A 44 -12.29 9.07 15.59
CA VAL A 44 -12.53 7.73 15.09
C VAL A 44 -13.97 7.58 14.63
N ALA A 45 -14.18 7.19 13.38
CA ALA A 45 -15.48 6.76 12.90
C ALA A 45 -15.63 5.24 13.09
N LEU A 46 -16.55 4.85 13.98
CA LEU A 46 -17.01 3.48 14.14
C LEU A 46 -17.92 3.17 12.94
N GLY A 47 -17.59 2.11 12.21
CA GLY A 47 -18.17 1.78 10.90
C GLY A 47 -19.71 1.66 10.86
N PRO A 48 -20.29 1.41 9.68
CA PRO A 48 -21.73 1.58 9.43
C PRO A 48 -22.61 0.44 9.97
N GLY A 49 -22.04 -0.61 10.57
CA GLY A 49 -22.76 -1.86 10.85
C GLY A 49 -22.84 -2.25 12.33
N PRO A 50 -23.75 -3.17 12.68
CA PRO A 50 -23.88 -3.71 14.03
C PRO A 50 -22.77 -4.68 14.43
N ILE A 51 -21.93 -5.10 13.47
CA ILE A 51 -20.81 -6.02 13.72
C ILE A 51 -19.76 -5.26 14.54
N PRO A 52 -19.50 -5.66 15.80
CA PRO A 52 -18.53 -4.97 16.62
C PRO A 52 -17.12 -5.23 16.09
N VAL A 53 -16.30 -4.19 16.02
CA VAL A 53 -14.85 -4.35 15.88
C VAL A 53 -14.34 -4.87 17.23
N HIS A 54 -13.66 -6.02 17.21
CA HIS A 54 -13.05 -6.59 18.40
C HIS A 54 -11.55 -6.37 18.34
N VAL A 55 -10.96 -5.97 19.47
CA VAL A 55 -9.52 -5.80 19.65
C VAL A 55 -9.12 -6.35 21.01
N ARG A 56 -7.81 -6.46 21.28
CA ARG A 56 -7.29 -6.93 22.57
C ARG A 56 -7.50 -5.85 23.63
N SER A 57 -7.00 -4.65 23.35
CA SER A 57 -7.12 -3.51 24.24
C SER A 57 -7.22 -2.20 23.45
N VAL A 58 -7.74 -1.17 24.11
CA VAL A 58 -7.77 0.19 23.59
C VAL A 58 -7.11 1.10 24.62
N SER A 59 -6.07 1.83 24.24
CA SER A 59 -5.45 2.85 25.07
C SER A 59 -5.82 4.23 24.54
N ALA A 60 -6.58 5.01 25.32
CA ALA A 60 -7.04 6.34 24.95
C ALA A 60 -7.02 7.27 26.16
N VAL A 61 -6.58 8.52 25.96
CA VAL A 61 -6.57 9.57 27.00
C VAL A 61 -5.81 9.11 28.26
N GLY A 62 -4.74 8.34 28.07
CA GLY A 62 -3.89 7.83 29.15
C GLY A 62 -4.47 6.69 29.98
N GLN A 63 -5.61 6.14 29.59
CA GLN A 63 -6.22 4.95 30.17
C GLN A 63 -6.16 3.79 29.16
N THR A 64 -6.02 2.56 29.66
CA THR A 64 -6.03 1.35 28.85
C THR A 64 -7.24 0.50 29.24
N PHE A 65 -8.10 0.25 28.27
CA PHE A 65 -9.33 -0.51 28.40
C PHE A 65 -9.10 -1.93 27.90
N THR A 66 -9.26 -2.91 28.80
CA THR A 66 -9.18 -4.34 28.50
C THR A 66 -10.48 -5.09 28.80
N ARG A 67 -11.48 -4.39 29.37
CA ARG A 67 -12.81 -4.91 29.69
C ARG A 67 -13.87 -4.08 28.99
N ASP A 68 -14.88 -4.75 28.43
CA ASP A 68 -15.95 -4.10 27.67
C ASP A 68 -16.74 -3.08 28.52
N GLU A 69 -16.95 -3.36 29.80
CA GLU A 69 -17.65 -2.48 30.73
C GLU A 69 -16.95 -1.11 30.87
N ASP A 70 -15.63 -1.12 31.14
CA ASP A 70 -14.85 0.11 31.29
C ASP A 70 -14.79 0.92 29.99
N LEU A 71 -14.65 0.21 28.85
CA LEU A 71 -14.65 0.86 27.54
C LEU A 71 -16.02 1.47 27.22
N ALA A 72 -17.11 0.78 27.52
CA ALA A 72 -18.46 1.26 27.27
C ALA A 72 -18.75 2.53 28.08
N ASP A 73 -18.36 2.56 29.35
CA ASP A 73 -18.48 3.75 30.21
C ASP A 73 -17.67 4.93 29.65
N PHE A 74 -16.45 4.67 29.18
CA PHE A 74 -15.64 5.70 28.52
C PHE A 74 -16.28 6.20 27.21
N LEU A 75 -16.73 5.30 26.33
CA LEU A 75 -17.37 5.67 25.06
C LEU A 75 -18.67 6.45 25.28
N ALA A 76 -19.39 6.15 26.36
CA ALA A 76 -20.58 6.89 26.78
C ALA A 76 -20.26 8.26 27.40
N SER A 77 -19.04 8.51 27.86
CA SER A 77 -18.63 9.80 28.42
C SER A 77 -18.58 10.93 27.37
N ARG A 78 -18.54 12.20 27.81
CA ARG A 78 -18.38 13.35 26.90
C ARG A 78 -17.10 13.25 26.06
N GLU A 79 -15.97 12.89 26.69
CA GLU A 79 -14.68 12.75 26.02
C GLU A 79 -14.68 11.61 25.00
N GLY A 80 -15.32 10.49 25.33
CA GLY A 80 -15.50 9.34 24.44
C GLY A 80 -16.33 9.70 23.21
N ARG A 81 -17.52 10.29 23.38
CA ARG A 81 -18.41 10.67 22.26
C ARG A 81 -17.81 11.71 21.32
N LEU A 82 -16.92 12.59 21.80
CA LEU A 82 -16.21 13.55 20.96
C LEU A 82 -15.16 12.89 20.06
N ARG A 83 -14.54 11.81 20.55
CA ARG A 83 -13.47 11.08 19.84
C ARG A 83 -14.01 9.94 19.00
N PHE A 84 -14.99 9.20 19.48
CA PHE A 84 -15.57 8.03 18.83
C PHE A 84 -17.01 8.33 18.41
N HIS A 85 -17.31 8.17 17.13
CA HIS A 85 -18.62 8.51 16.57
C HIS A 85 -19.05 7.52 15.49
N GLY A 86 -20.33 7.48 15.17
CA GLY A 86 -20.91 6.55 14.21
C GLY A 86 -21.71 5.43 14.88
N PRO A 87 -22.46 4.64 14.10
CA PRO A 87 -23.37 3.62 14.62
C PRO A 87 -22.68 2.31 15.00
N GLY A 88 -21.39 2.12 14.64
CA GLY A 88 -20.65 0.90 14.91
C GLY A 88 -20.29 0.71 16.39
N ALA A 89 -19.93 -0.51 16.74
CA ALA A 89 -19.51 -0.89 18.10
C ALA A 89 -18.02 -1.27 18.14
N LEU A 90 -17.37 -1.01 19.27
CA LEU A 90 -16.00 -1.41 19.58
C LEU A 90 -16.00 -2.24 20.86
N ARG A 91 -15.29 -3.36 20.86
CA ARG A 91 -15.17 -4.30 21.98
C ARG A 91 -13.72 -4.67 22.24
N VAL A 92 -13.41 -4.96 23.49
CA VAL A 92 -12.07 -5.31 24.01
C VAL A 92 -12.10 -6.64 24.77
N GLY A 93 -10.93 -7.16 25.11
CA GLY A 93 -10.81 -8.39 25.92
C GLY A 93 -10.59 -9.66 25.09
N SER A 94 -10.23 -9.52 23.81
CA SER A 94 -9.71 -10.65 23.02
C SER A 94 -8.34 -11.10 23.53
N GLU A 95 -7.99 -12.36 23.29
CA GLU A 95 -6.67 -12.89 23.66
C GLU A 95 -5.54 -12.32 22.79
N ALA A 96 -4.33 -12.28 23.34
CA ALA A 96 -3.14 -11.91 22.58
C ALA A 96 -2.80 -12.98 21.53
N CYS A 97 -2.20 -12.58 20.40
CA CYS A 97 -1.63 -13.54 19.47
C CYS A 97 -0.41 -14.23 20.12
N THR A 98 -0.50 -15.54 20.34
CA THR A 98 0.59 -16.35 20.91
C THR A 98 1.27 -17.26 19.88
N ASP A 99 0.80 -17.25 18.63
CA ASP A 99 1.33 -18.06 17.55
C ASP A 99 2.52 -17.35 16.89
N ALA A 100 3.69 -17.98 16.92
CA ALA A 100 4.93 -17.44 16.34
C ALA A 100 4.83 -17.24 14.81
N SER A 101 4.03 -18.04 14.12
CA SER A 101 3.75 -17.86 12.69
C SER A 101 2.79 -16.70 12.40
N GLY A 102 2.32 -16.03 13.45
CA GLY A 102 1.34 -14.95 13.40
C GLY A 102 -0.10 -15.46 13.54
N CYS A 103 -1.01 -14.50 13.66
CA CYS A 103 -2.45 -14.75 13.70
C CYS A 103 -3.10 -14.18 12.45
N VAL A 104 -4.13 -14.89 11.95
CA VAL A 104 -4.90 -14.40 10.81
C VAL A 104 -5.62 -13.13 11.22
N CYS A 105 -5.27 -12.04 10.55
CA CYS A 105 -5.81 -10.70 10.78
C CYS A 105 -6.64 -10.29 9.56
N GLY A 106 -7.77 -9.63 9.80
CA GLY A 106 -8.72 -9.24 8.76
C GLY A 106 -9.85 -10.27 8.56
N HIS A 107 -11.08 -9.80 8.72
CA HIS A 107 -12.27 -10.60 8.41
C HIS A 107 -12.62 -10.39 6.93
N ALA A 108 -12.84 -11.46 6.17
CA ALA A 108 -13.29 -11.36 4.77
C ALA A 108 -14.55 -10.48 4.63
N GLU A 109 -15.41 -10.49 5.65
CA GLU A 109 -16.63 -9.68 5.72
C GLU A 109 -16.35 -8.17 5.91
N THR A 110 -15.22 -7.81 6.52
CA THR A 110 -14.84 -6.40 6.75
C THR A 110 -14.10 -5.77 5.57
N LEU A 111 -13.47 -6.59 4.72
CA LEU A 111 -12.68 -6.11 3.58
C LEU A 111 -13.47 -5.17 2.64
N PRO A 112 -14.74 -5.45 2.25
CA PRO A 112 -15.51 -4.53 1.42
C PRO A 112 -15.64 -3.12 2.01
N TRP A 113 -15.81 -3.01 3.33
CA TRP A 113 -15.92 -1.72 4.01
C TRP A 113 -14.57 -0.99 4.09
N ILE A 114 -13.49 -1.74 4.35
CA ILE A 114 -12.12 -1.21 4.31
C ILE A 114 -11.85 -0.63 2.93
N CYS A 115 -12.13 -1.38 1.87
CA CYS A 115 -11.92 -0.95 0.49
C CYS A 115 -12.80 0.23 0.10
N ALA A 116 -14.07 0.25 0.49
CA ALA A 116 -14.94 1.40 0.24
C ALA A 116 -14.38 2.68 0.88
N SER A 117 -13.85 2.58 2.10
CA SER A 117 -13.27 3.71 2.83
C SER A 117 -11.95 4.17 2.21
N LEU A 118 -11.06 3.23 1.83
CA LEU A 118 -9.77 3.53 1.23
C LEU A 118 -9.89 4.09 -0.20
N LEU A 119 -10.88 3.63 -0.97
CA LEU A 119 -11.08 4.03 -2.36
C LEU A 119 -11.97 5.27 -2.51
N GLN A 120 -12.65 5.72 -1.45
CA GLN A 120 -13.49 6.92 -1.50
C GLN A 120 -12.75 8.14 -2.08
N PRO A 121 -11.51 8.47 -1.69
CA PRO A 121 -10.78 9.61 -2.26
C PRO A 121 -10.44 9.43 -3.74
N LEU A 122 -10.43 8.19 -4.23
CA LEU A 122 -10.15 7.82 -5.62
C LEU A 122 -11.43 7.67 -6.47
N GLY A 123 -12.58 8.13 -5.95
CA GLY A 123 -13.87 7.98 -6.64
C GLY A 123 -14.42 6.55 -6.61
N GLY A 124 -14.00 5.73 -5.63
CA GLY A 124 -14.49 4.37 -5.41
C GLY A 124 -13.94 3.34 -6.41
N ARG A 125 -12.84 3.64 -7.10
CA ARG A 125 -12.24 2.77 -8.10
C ARG A 125 -10.75 2.55 -7.84
N CYS A 126 -10.28 1.35 -8.14
CA CYS A 126 -8.87 1.04 -8.10
C CYS A 126 -8.10 1.79 -9.21
N PRO A 127 -6.89 2.29 -8.91
CA PRO A 127 -5.97 2.77 -9.93
C PRO A 127 -5.71 1.69 -10.99
N GLN A 128 -5.52 2.12 -12.24
CA GLN A 128 -5.17 1.20 -13.31
C GLN A 128 -3.71 0.75 -13.16
N VAL A 129 -3.50 -0.56 -13.23
CA VAL A 129 -2.17 -1.18 -13.21
C VAL A 129 -1.61 -1.34 -14.62
N THR A 130 -0.29 -1.28 -14.77
CA THR A 130 0.39 -1.31 -16.07
C THR A 130 0.88 -2.68 -16.51
N CYS A 131 1.00 -3.62 -15.57
CA CYS A 131 1.41 -5.00 -15.82
C CYS A 131 0.28 -5.83 -16.46
N ARG A 132 0.67 -6.92 -17.13
CA ARG A 132 -0.26 -7.97 -17.56
C ARG A 132 -0.57 -8.89 -16.38
N ASP A 133 -1.76 -9.47 -16.35
CA ASP A 133 -2.16 -10.47 -15.35
C ASP A 133 -1.81 -10.05 -13.91
N PRO A 134 -2.31 -8.90 -13.44
CA PRO A 134 -1.94 -8.39 -12.13
C PRO A 134 -2.38 -9.35 -11.02
N VAL A 135 -1.73 -9.24 -9.86
CA VAL A 135 -1.99 -10.11 -8.72
C VAL A 135 -2.85 -9.39 -7.68
N LEU A 136 -3.81 -10.11 -7.11
CA LEU A 136 -4.63 -9.64 -5.99
C LEU A 136 -4.29 -10.47 -4.73
N PRO A 137 -3.46 -9.93 -3.82
CA PRO A 137 -3.19 -10.58 -2.55
C PRO A 137 -4.43 -10.65 -1.67
N GLN A 138 -4.50 -11.66 -0.81
CA GLN A 138 -5.55 -11.72 0.21
C GLN A 138 -5.39 -10.53 1.16
N GLY A 139 -6.51 -9.84 1.39
CA GLY A 139 -6.54 -8.63 2.21
C GLY A 139 -6.21 -7.33 1.46
N GLN A 140 -5.95 -7.36 0.15
CA GLN A 140 -5.73 -6.15 -0.64
C GLN A 140 -6.99 -5.71 -1.38
N CYS A 141 -7.20 -4.39 -1.52
CA CYS A 141 -8.37 -3.84 -2.21
C CYS A 141 -8.24 -3.76 -3.73
N CYS A 142 -7.02 -3.61 -4.22
CA CYS A 142 -6.72 -3.43 -5.63
C CYS A 142 -5.66 -4.39 -6.12
N ASP A 143 -5.75 -4.68 -7.40
CA ASP A 143 -4.72 -5.39 -8.15
C ASP A 143 -3.37 -4.68 -8.05
N LEU A 144 -2.29 -5.48 -7.98
CA LEU A 144 -0.92 -5.01 -7.85
C LEU A 144 -0.03 -5.58 -8.96
N CYS A 145 0.99 -4.82 -9.33
CA CYS A 145 2.10 -5.32 -10.13
C CYS A 145 3.22 -5.81 -9.22
N GLY A 146 3.63 -7.06 -9.41
CA GLY A 146 4.63 -7.69 -8.57
C GLY A 146 4.48 -9.21 -8.50
N ALA A 147 4.69 -9.78 -7.32
CA ALA A 147 4.60 -11.21 -7.09
C ALA A 147 4.02 -11.55 -5.72
N ILE A 148 3.43 -12.73 -5.62
CA ILE A 148 2.97 -13.33 -4.37
C ILE A 148 3.70 -14.67 -4.21
N VAL A 149 4.41 -14.84 -3.11
CA VAL A 149 4.98 -16.13 -2.71
C VAL A 149 4.12 -16.70 -1.57
N SER A 150 3.51 -17.87 -1.77
CA SER A 150 2.76 -18.60 -0.76
C SER A 150 3.65 -19.68 -0.15
N LEU A 151 3.82 -19.66 1.17
CA LEU A 151 4.59 -20.63 1.93
C LEU A 151 3.67 -21.49 2.78
N THR A 152 3.82 -22.81 2.71
CA THR A 152 3.32 -23.71 3.75
C THR A 152 4.40 -23.92 4.79
N HIS A 153 4.01 -24.01 6.05
CA HIS A 153 4.92 -24.01 7.19
C HIS A 153 4.57 -25.10 8.21
N ASP A 154 5.54 -25.46 9.01
CA ASP A 154 5.34 -26.25 10.23
C ASP A 154 5.30 -25.32 11.48
N PRO A 155 5.01 -25.86 12.69
CA PRO A 155 4.90 -25.05 13.90
C PRO A 155 6.18 -24.35 14.37
N THR A 156 7.34 -24.62 13.76
CA THR A 156 8.61 -23.96 14.09
C THR A 156 8.83 -22.66 13.31
N PHE A 157 7.99 -22.36 12.33
CA PHE A 157 8.07 -21.11 11.57
C PHE A 157 7.76 -19.90 12.46
N ASP A 158 8.63 -18.89 12.38
CA ASP A 158 8.49 -17.63 13.09
C ASP A 158 8.38 -16.46 12.08
N LEU A 159 7.26 -15.74 12.13
CA LEU A 159 6.92 -14.68 11.20
C LEU A 159 7.86 -13.48 11.33
N GLU A 160 8.22 -13.10 12.55
CA GLU A 160 9.07 -11.94 12.80
C GLU A 160 10.52 -12.24 12.43
N GLN A 161 11.00 -13.45 12.72
CA GLN A 161 12.31 -13.90 12.26
C GLN A 161 12.37 -13.93 10.74
N TYR A 162 11.30 -14.38 10.06
CA TYR A 162 11.24 -14.37 8.61
C TYR A 162 11.22 -12.95 8.03
N ARG A 163 10.45 -12.02 8.62
CA ARG A 163 10.46 -10.59 8.24
C ARG A 163 11.85 -9.97 8.40
N ALA A 164 12.52 -10.21 9.52
CA ALA A 164 13.88 -9.75 9.75
C ALA A 164 14.86 -10.30 8.70
N ARG A 165 14.76 -11.60 8.38
CA ARG A 165 15.55 -12.24 7.32
C ARG A 165 15.33 -11.59 5.97
N LEU A 166 14.09 -11.29 5.59
CA LEU A 166 13.76 -10.63 4.32
C LEU A 166 14.43 -9.26 4.22
N LEU A 167 14.34 -8.47 5.30
CA LEU A 167 14.97 -7.16 5.37
C LEU A 167 16.50 -7.27 5.27
N ASP A 168 17.10 -8.12 6.09
CA ASP A 168 18.54 -8.17 6.26
C ASP A 168 19.26 -8.78 5.08
N LEU A 169 18.71 -9.86 4.52
CA LEU A 169 19.36 -10.62 3.46
C LEU A 169 18.95 -10.17 2.07
N PHE A 170 17.71 -9.72 1.87
CA PHE A 170 17.21 -9.42 0.53
C PHE A 170 17.02 -7.93 0.31
N LEU A 171 16.19 -7.24 1.09
CA LEU A 171 15.80 -5.86 0.79
C LEU A 171 16.93 -4.84 0.93
N LYS A 172 18.01 -5.18 1.64
CA LYS A 172 19.25 -4.39 1.66
C LYS A 172 20.09 -4.52 0.38
N GLN A 173 19.85 -5.53 -0.46
CA GLN A 173 20.64 -5.72 -1.67
C GLN A 173 20.27 -4.69 -2.75
N PRO A 174 21.25 -4.07 -3.42
CA PRO A 174 20.98 -3.04 -4.43
C PRO A 174 20.04 -3.48 -5.57
N GLN A 175 20.09 -4.76 -5.98
CA GLN A 175 19.25 -5.26 -7.08
C GLN A 175 17.75 -5.33 -6.76
N TYR A 176 17.37 -5.14 -5.50
CA TYR A 176 15.99 -5.13 -5.01
C TYR A 176 15.57 -3.76 -4.48
N GLN A 177 16.35 -2.71 -4.77
CA GLN A 177 16.00 -1.35 -4.41
C GLN A 177 14.63 -0.97 -5.01
N GLY A 178 13.76 -0.38 -4.20
CA GLY A 178 12.40 0.02 -4.63
C GLY A 178 11.36 -1.11 -4.58
N VAL A 179 11.74 -2.33 -4.19
CA VAL A 179 10.78 -3.39 -3.85
C VAL A 179 10.30 -3.19 -2.41
N GLN A 180 8.99 -3.29 -2.19
CA GLN A 180 8.40 -3.38 -0.86
C GLN A 180 7.78 -4.76 -0.65
N VAL A 181 7.73 -5.20 0.60
CA VAL A 181 7.27 -6.54 0.99
C VAL A 181 6.26 -6.49 2.10
N ALA A 182 5.15 -7.20 1.95
CA ALA A 182 4.24 -7.51 3.04
C ALA A 182 4.29 -9.01 3.32
N VAL A 183 4.25 -9.38 4.60
CA VAL A 183 4.22 -10.79 5.03
C VAL A 183 3.02 -10.98 5.95
N SER A 184 2.10 -11.83 5.55
CA SER A 184 0.80 -11.99 6.20
C SER A 184 0.49 -13.48 6.38
N LYS A 185 -0.02 -13.86 7.55
CA LYS A 185 -0.64 -15.18 7.70
C LYS A 185 -2.08 -15.09 7.22
N VAL A 186 -2.43 -15.92 6.25
CA VAL A 186 -3.74 -15.89 5.60
C VAL A 186 -4.42 -17.24 5.68
N LEU A 187 -5.75 -17.23 5.72
CA LEU A 187 -6.57 -18.44 5.64
C LEU A 187 -6.97 -18.66 4.18
N ARG A 188 -6.50 -19.75 3.59
CA ARG A 188 -6.84 -20.16 2.23
C ARG A 188 -7.62 -21.47 2.28
N GLU A 189 -8.87 -21.41 1.86
CA GLU A 189 -9.82 -22.52 1.96
C GLU A 189 -9.91 -23.02 3.43
N ALA A 190 -9.26 -24.14 3.75
CA ALA A 190 -9.28 -24.76 5.08
C ALA A 190 -7.89 -24.78 5.78
N HIS A 191 -6.87 -24.14 5.20
CA HIS A 191 -5.51 -24.17 5.72
C HIS A 191 -4.93 -22.77 5.82
N THR A 192 -4.00 -22.59 6.77
CA THR A 192 -3.25 -21.34 6.89
C THR A 192 -1.96 -21.43 6.08
N GLU A 193 -1.64 -20.35 5.37
CA GLU A 193 -0.38 -20.18 4.65
C GLU A 193 0.21 -18.81 4.96
N ILE A 194 1.52 -18.66 4.75
CA ILE A 194 2.18 -17.37 4.80
C ILE A 194 2.21 -16.80 3.38
N GLN A 195 1.60 -15.63 3.22
CA GLN A 195 1.59 -14.86 1.99
C GLN A 195 2.67 -13.78 2.06
N VAL A 196 3.63 -13.83 1.14
CA VAL A 196 4.63 -12.78 0.94
C VAL A 196 4.28 -12.01 -0.32
N VAL A 197 3.87 -10.75 -0.18
CA VAL A 197 3.52 -9.86 -1.29
C VAL A 197 4.71 -8.98 -1.62
N LEU A 198 5.15 -9.01 -2.86
CA LEU A 198 6.28 -8.24 -3.39
C LEU A 198 5.74 -7.21 -4.38
N VAL A 199 5.97 -5.93 -4.13
CA VAL A 199 5.52 -4.84 -5.01
C VAL A 199 6.66 -3.92 -5.39
N GLU A 200 6.59 -3.35 -6.58
CA GLU A 200 7.58 -2.40 -7.09
C GLU A 200 7.02 -0.99 -6.98
N THR A 201 7.78 -0.11 -6.33
CA THR A 201 7.40 1.30 -6.16
C THR A 201 8.12 2.24 -7.13
N GLY A 202 9.12 1.73 -7.86
CA GLY A 202 9.89 2.46 -8.86
C GLY A 202 9.40 2.21 -10.30
N PRO A 203 9.93 2.97 -11.27
CA PRO A 203 9.63 2.77 -12.69
C PRO A 203 10.28 1.51 -13.28
N GLU A 204 11.34 1.00 -12.64
CA GLU A 204 11.96 -0.26 -13.01
C GLU A 204 11.08 -1.44 -12.61
N THR A 205 10.93 -2.41 -13.51
CA THR A 205 10.05 -3.56 -13.31
C THR A 205 10.80 -4.90 -13.34
N GLY A 206 10.24 -5.90 -12.67
CA GLY A 206 10.73 -7.27 -12.62
C GLY A 206 11.68 -7.62 -11.47
N ALA A 207 12.13 -6.65 -10.66
CA ALA A 207 12.80 -6.89 -9.38
C ALA A 207 11.94 -7.70 -8.39
N ALA A 208 10.63 -7.44 -8.29
CA ALA A 208 9.73 -8.23 -7.44
C ALA A 208 9.66 -9.70 -7.88
N GLY A 209 9.63 -9.96 -9.19
CA GLY A 209 9.68 -11.32 -9.74
C GLY A 209 11.00 -12.03 -9.45
N ARG A 210 12.13 -11.34 -9.65
CA ARG A 210 13.46 -11.88 -9.33
C ARG A 210 13.62 -12.16 -7.83
N LEU A 211 13.08 -11.30 -6.98
CA LEU A 211 13.06 -11.53 -5.53
C LEU A 211 12.19 -12.74 -5.21
N GLY A 212 11.00 -12.85 -5.78
CA GLY A 212 10.13 -14.02 -5.59
C GLY A 212 10.82 -15.33 -5.96
N GLN A 213 11.54 -15.38 -7.08
CA GLN A 213 12.35 -16.54 -7.46
C GLN A 213 13.48 -16.84 -6.46
N ALA A 214 14.15 -15.80 -5.96
CA ALA A 214 15.18 -15.96 -4.93
C ALA A 214 14.59 -16.50 -3.62
N LEU A 215 13.37 -16.08 -3.24
CA LEU A 215 12.67 -16.61 -2.06
C LEU A 215 12.29 -18.09 -2.24
N LEU A 216 11.89 -18.51 -3.45
CA LEU A 216 11.67 -19.94 -3.72
C LEU A 216 12.96 -20.76 -3.55
N GLN A 217 14.09 -20.23 -4.02
CA GLN A 217 15.40 -20.88 -3.86
C GLN A 217 15.83 -20.92 -2.38
N ASP A 218 15.60 -19.84 -1.64
CA ASP A 218 15.87 -19.77 -0.20
C ASP A 218 15.01 -20.77 0.59
N ALA A 219 13.71 -20.89 0.25
CA ALA A 219 12.82 -21.88 0.85
C ALA A 219 13.30 -23.32 0.61
N VAL A 220 13.84 -23.62 -0.58
CA VAL A 220 14.43 -24.95 -0.85
C VAL A 220 15.73 -25.15 -0.06
N ALA A 221 16.59 -24.14 0.00
CA ALA A 221 17.92 -24.25 0.60
C ALA A 221 17.90 -24.21 2.13
N GLN A 222 16.96 -23.46 2.73
CA GLN A 222 16.92 -23.12 4.15
C GLN A 222 15.58 -23.48 4.80
N GLY A 223 14.62 -24.03 4.06
CA GLY A 223 13.26 -24.24 4.55
C GLY A 223 13.18 -25.08 5.82
N ALA A 224 14.00 -26.13 5.94
CA ALA A 224 14.07 -26.95 7.14
C ALA A 224 14.51 -26.17 8.41
N VAL A 225 15.34 -25.13 8.26
CA VAL A 225 15.78 -24.27 9.37
C VAL A 225 14.74 -23.22 9.69
N LEU A 226 13.97 -22.79 8.68
CA LEU A 226 12.98 -21.73 8.79
C LEU A 226 11.56 -22.23 9.11
N GLY A 227 11.36 -23.55 9.20
CA GLY A 227 10.02 -24.15 9.33
C GLY A 227 9.17 -24.04 8.07
N ILE A 228 9.78 -23.89 6.89
CA ILE A 228 9.08 -23.80 5.59
C ILE A 228 9.03 -25.20 4.95
N LEU A 229 7.83 -25.69 4.67
CA LEU A 229 7.56 -27.00 4.08
C LEU A 229 7.53 -26.96 2.55
N SER A 230 6.89 -25.92 1.99
CA SER A 230 6.86 -25.71 0.55
C SER A 230 6.61 -24.24 0.22
N ALA A 231 7.04 -23.82 -0.96
CA ALA A 231 6.86 -22.47 -1.46
C ALA A 231 6.38 -22.49 -2.91
N THR A 232 5.40 -21.64 -3.23
CA THR A 232 4.89 -21.44 -4.59
C THR A 232 4.82 -19.95 -4.90
N MET A 233 4.88 -19.58 -6.18
CA MET A 233 4.88 -18.17 -6.59
C MET A 233 3.88 -17.91 -7.71
N ARG A 234 3.21 -16.76 -7.63
CA ARG A 234 2.45 -16.14 -8.71
C ARG A 234 3.04 -14.77 -9.01
N GLN A 235 3.17 -14.40 -10.27
CA GLN A 235 3.79 -13.13 -10.67
C GLN A 235 2.95 -12.47 -11.75
N SER A 236 2.87 -11.14 -11.72
CA SER A 236 2.30 -10.35 -12.82
C SER A 236 3.22 -10.38 -14.05
N GLY A 237 2.64 -10.44 -15.24
CA GLY A 237 3.35 -10.35 -16.50
C GLY A 237 3.86 -8.94 -16.81
N MET A 238 4.89 -8.83 -17.65
CA MET A 238 5.41 -7.53 -18.08
C MET A 238 4.39 -6.79 -18.96
N PRO A 239 4.36 -5.44 -18.90
CA PRO A 239 3.56 -4.64 -19.82
C PRO A 239 3.86 -5.02 -21.28
N ALA A 240 2.85 -4.95 -22.13
CA ALA A 240 3.05 -5.07 -23.57
C ALA A 240 3.95 -3.91 -24.03
N THR A 241 5.26 -4.13 -24.24
CA THR A 241 6.00 -3.26 -25.14
C THR A 241 5.26 -3.33 -26.46
N GLY A 242 4.73 -2.20 -26.93
CA GLY A 242 3.89 -2.07 -28.12
C GLY A 242 4.60 -2.56 -29.38
N GLY A 243 4.67 -3.87 -29.52
CA GLY A 243 5.01 -4.60 -30.72
C GLY A 243 3.77 -5.38 -31.08
N SER A 244 3.19 -5.05 -32.23
CA SER A 244 2.01 -5.67 -32.81
C SER A 244 2.22 -7.18 -33.00
N ALA A 245 2.04 -7.95 -31.93
CA ALA A 245 1.93 -9.38 -32.02
C ALA A 245 0.48 -9.68 -32.39
N GLN A 246 0.24 -9.84 -33.69
CA GLN A 246 -0.97 -10.51 -34.18
C GLN A 246 -1.06 -11.86 -33.48
N TYR A 247 -2.02 -11.96 -32.56
CA TYR A 247 -2.54 -13.21 -32.04
C TYR A 247 -3.14 -13.96 -33.21
N GLN A 248 -2.38 -14.87 -33.80
CA GLN A 248 -2.89 -15.82 -34.76
C GLN A 248 -2.99 -17.18 -34.07
N ASP A 249 -4.12 -17.35 -33.41
CA ASP A 249 -4.67 -18.63 -33.03
C ASP A 249 -4.72 -19.52 -34.27
N ARG A 250 -3.97 -20.62 -34.27
CA ARG A 250 -4.14 -21.69 -35.25
C ARG A 250 -4.12 -23.03 -34.53
N PRO A 251 -5.23 -23.79 -34.60
CA PRO A 251 -5.31 -25.13 -34.02
C PRO A 251 -4.41 -26.10 -34.80
N GLY A 252 -3.95 -27.11 -34.09
CA GLY A 252 -2.94 -28.07 -34.53
C GLY A 252 -3.17 -28.66 -35.91
N VAL A 253 -2.12 -28.59 -36.73
CA VAL A 253 -1.99 -29.32 -37.98
C VAL A 253 -0.69 -30.12 -37.89
N TRP A 254 -0.85 -31.44 -37.78
CA TRP A 254 0.22 -32.43 -37.96
C TRP A 254 0.74 -32.36 -39.40
N LEU A 255 2.04 -32.14 -39.62
CA LEU A 255 2.66 -32.32 -40.93
C LEU A 255 4.05 -32.98 -40.83
N ALA A 256 4.08 -34.24 -41.29
CA ALA A 256 5.19 -34.75 -42.07
C ALA A 256 5.41 -33.82 -43.30
N GLY A 257 6.66 -33.45 -43.59
CA GLY A 257 6.92 -32.57 -44.73
C GLY A 257 8.37 -32.09 -44.90
N GLY A 258 9.33 -33.02 -44.91
CA GLY A 258 10.77 -32.74 -45.02
C GLY A 258 11.29 -32.26 -46.39
N VAL A 259 10.51 -31.52 -47.19
CA VAL A 259 10.97 -31.05 -48.53
C VAL A 259 10.84 -29.54 -48.73
N ALA A 260 10.10 -28.82 -47.88
CA ALA A 260 9.92 -27.37 -48.02
C ALA A 260 11.11 -26.53 -47.50
N ALA A 261 11.96 -27.08 -46.63
CA ALA A 261 13.05 -26.34 -45.99
C ALA A 261 14.22 -26.01 -46.94
N VAL A 262 14.46 -26.83 -47.96
CA VAL A 262 15.61 -26.67 -48.88
C VAL A 262 15.36 -25.52 -49.89
N VAL A 263 14.12 -25.32 -50.33
CA VAL A 263 13.76 -24.25 -51.26
C VAL A 263 13.80 -22.87 -50.57
N LEU A 264 13.41 -22.80 -49.30
CA LEU A 264 13.40 -21.55 -48.53
C LEU A 264 14.83 -21.06 -48.21
N LEU A 265 15.76 -21.98 -47.93
CA LEU A 265 17.18 -21.64 -47.73
C LEU A 265 17.87 -21.18 -49.02
N ALA A 266 17.49 -21.73 -50.18
CA ALA A 266 18.01 -21.27 -51.47
C ALA A 266 17.53 -19.85 -51.85
N LEU A 267 16.31 -19.48 -51.45
CA LEU A 267 15.77 -18.14 -51.69
C LEU A 267 16.35 -17.07 -50.74
N LEU A 268 16.65 -17.43 -49.49
CA LEU A 268 17.22 -16.50 -48.51
C LEU A 268 18.70 -16.14 -48.78
N GLY A 269 19.42 -16.95 -49.54
CA GLY A 269 20.82 -16.68 -49.91
C GLY A 269 21.01 -15.74 -51.11
N THR A 270 20.00 -15.60 -51.99
CA THR A 270 20.14 -14.86 -53.26
C THR A 270 19.73 -13.38 -53.15
N VAL A 271 18.84 -13.04 -52.23
CA VAL A 271 18.35 -11.66 -52.00
C VAL A 271 19.41 -10.72 -51.37
N PRO A 272 20.20 -11.10 -50.34
CA PRO A 272 21.19 -10.19 -49.76
C PRO A 272 22.39 -9.92 -50.68
N LEU A 273 22.72 -10.84 -51.60
CA LEU A 273 23.78 -10.64 -52.60
C LEU A 273 23.41 -9.60 -53.68
N LEU A 274 22.12 -9.42 -53.97
CA LEU A 274 21.65 -8.42 -54.92
C LEU A 274 21.53 -7.02 -54.28
N LEU A 275 21.23 -6.93 -52.99
CA LEU A 275 21.11 -5.65 -52.27
C LEU A 275 22.47 -5.04 -51.88
N HIS A 276 23.55 -5.83 -51.83
CA HIS A 276 24.91 -5.31 -51.60
C HIS A 276 25.52 -4.62 -52.84
N ARG A 277 24.90 -4.74 -54.02
CA ARG A 277 25.39 -4.17 -55.29
C ARG A 277 24.81 -2.78 -55.62
N SER A 278 23.80 -2.31 -54.88
CA SER A 278 23.23 -0.96 -55.00
C SER A 278 23.63 -0.11 -53.80
N GLY A 279 24.81 0.51 -53.88
CA GLY A 279 25.38 1.34 -52.81
C GLY A 279 24.58 2.59 -52.49
N ARG A 280 23.58 2.48 -51.60
CA ARG A 280 22.94 3.62 -50.92
C ARG A 280 22.42 3.22 -49.54
N LEU A 281 23.26 3.34 -48.51
CA LEU A 281 22.79 3.50 -47.14
C LEU A 281 23.50 4.72 -46.54
N ARG A 282 22.79 5.85 -46.56
CA ARG A 282 23.20 7.12 -45.98
C ARG A 282 22.74 7.11 -44.52
N TRP A 283 23.66 6.87 -43.60
CA TRP A 283 23.43 7.06 -42.17
C TRP A 283 23.42 8.56 -41.85
N SER A 284 22.32 9.05 -41.29
CA SER A 284 22.24 10.41 -40.74
C SER A 284 22.24 10.33 -39.22
N ARG A 285 23.27 10.96 -38.63
CA ARG A 285 23.50 11.20 -37.21
C ARG A 285 22.81 12.51 -36.80
N HIS A 286 22.27 12.61 -35.59
CA HIS A 286 22.19 13.88 -34.85
C HIS A 286 22.13 13.65 -33.33
N GLU A 287 23.04 14.35 -32.64
CA GLU A 287 23.20 14.62 -31.20
C GLU A 287 22.15 15.69 -30.73
N GLU A 288 21.90 16.11 -29.47
CA GLU A 288 22.54 16.01 -28.14
C GLU A 288 21.59 16.57 -27.01
N ALA A 289 21.89 16.21 -25.74
CA ALA A 289 21.84 16.88 -24.41
C ALA A 289 20.60 17.61 -23.77
N GLU A 290 20.19 17.11 -22.56
CA GLU A 290 20.17 17.70 -21.17
C GLU A 290 20.20 19.24 -20.95
N PRO A 291 19.67 19.85 -19.84
CA PRO A 291 19.87 19.37 -18.45
C PRO A 291 18.76 19.62 -17.39
N ALA A 292 19.03 19.05 -16.21
CA ALA A 292 18.32 19.19 -14.94
C ALA A 292 18.32 20.61 -14.32
N SER A 293 17.33 20.87 -13.44
CA SER A 293 17.39 21.94 -12.45
C SER A 293 17.10 21.42 -11.04
N ALA A 294 17.83 22.00 -10.08
CA ALA A 294 17.85 21.65 -8.66
C ALA A 294 17.19 22.74 -7.79
N GLY A 295 16.71 22.33 -6.62
CA GLY A 295 16.33 23.17 -5.47
C GLY A 295 15.01 22.69 -4.84
N LEU A 296 14.74 22.64 -3.53
CA LEU A 296 15.38 23.05 -2.27
C LEU A 296 14.64 22.28 -1.13
N PRO A 297 15.06 22.32 0.16
CA PRO A 297 14.75 21.28 1.16
C PRO A 297 13.31 21.27 1.68
N GLY A 298 12.80 20.06 1.93
CA GLY A 298 11.41 19.78 2.27
C GLY A 298 11.01 20.14 3.70
N GLY A 299 9.95 20.93 3.82
CA GLY A 299 9.11 21.02 5.03
C GLY A 299 8.00 19.96 5.01
N PHE A 300 7.29 19.86 6.13
CA PHE A 300 6.20 18.89 6.38
C PHE A 300 5.24 18.73 5.20
N ARG A 301 5.11 17.49 4.69
CA ARG A 301 4.10 17.10 3.70
C ARG A 301 2.90 16.47 4.37
N ASN A 302 1.72 17.08 4.20
CA ASN A 302 0.44 16.54 4.62
C ASN A 302 -0.32 16.02 3.37
N PRO A 303 -0.49 14.70 3.22
CA PRO A 303 -0.99 14.07 1.98
C PRO A 303 -2.46 14.35 1.65
N LEU A 304 -3.19 15.14 2.45
CA LEU A 304 -4.55 15.58 2.12
C LEU A 304 -4.62 16.84 1.23
N PHE A 305 -3.52 17.59 1.06
CA PHE A 305 -3.54 18.88 0.35
C PHE A 305 -2.70 18.93 -0.93
N ASP A 306 -1.84 17.94 -1.20
CA ASP A 306 -0.98 17.91 -2.40
C ASP A 306 -1.73 17.52 -3.69
N VAL A 307 -3.04 17.24 -3.64
CA VAL A 307 -3.87 16.88 -4.81
C VAL A 307 -4.53 18.10 -5.47
N ILE A 308 -4.38 19.31 -4.92
CA ILE A 308 -4.77 20.54 -5.63
C ILE A 308 -3.52 21.19 -6.23
N VAL A 309 -3.03 20.60 -7.31
CA VAL A 309 -2.11 21.32 -8.20
C VAL A 309 -2.89 22.43 -8.89
N PHE A 310 -2.50 23.65 -8.55
CA PHE A 310 -2.71 24.91 -9.26
C PHE A 310 -3.01 24.74 -10.75
N LYS A 311 -4.26 25.02 -11.15
CA LYS A 311 -4.45 25.69 -12.43
C LYS A 311 -3.93 27.11 -12.26
N GLN A 312 -2.83 27.41 -12.96
CA GLN A 312 -2.36 28.77 -13.18
C GLN A 312 -3.53 29.62 -13.67
N GLN A 313 -3.92 30.57 -12.83
CA GLN A 313 -4.76 31.70 -13.21
C GLN A 313 -3.96 32.96 -12.87
N PRO A 314 -3.91 33.97 -13.76
CA PRO A 314 -2.92 35.03 -13.69
C PRO A 314 -3.12 35.90 -12.44
N GLN A 315 -2.01 36.24 -11.78
CA GLN A 315 -1.99 37.23 -10.70
C GLN A 315 -2.59 38.55 -11.18
N PRO A 316 -3.52 39.18 -10.45
CA PRO A 316 -3.69 40.61 -10.52
C PRO A 316 -2.63 41.29 -9.64
N SER A 317 -2.04 42.31 -10.25
CA SER A 317 -1.00 43.21 -9.77
C SER A 317 -1.22 43.75 -8.36
N VAL A 318 -0.13 43.76 -7.59
CA VAL A 318 0.03 44.52 -6.34
C VAL A 318 0.00 46.00 -6.68
N GLU A 319 -1.06 46.71 -6.26
CA GLU A 319 -1.01 48.17 -6.12
C GLU A 319 -0.38 48.51 -4.78
N GLN A 320 0.79 49.15 -4.85
CA GLN A 320 1.40 49.86 -3.75
C GLN A 320 0.62 51.16 -3.47
N LEU A 321 0.19 51.34 -2.23
CA LEU A 321 -0.12 52.68 -1.72
C LEU A 321 0.44 52.88 -0.30
N GLY A 322 1.46 53.74 -0.23
CA GLY A 322 1.53 54.82 0.75
C GLY A 322 1.81 54.52 2.22
N SER A 323 3.10 54.53 2.56
CA SER A 323 3.74 55.07 3.77
C SER A 323 2.84 55.71 4.86
N ALA A 324 2.86 55.16 6.07
CA ALA A 324 3.54 55.74 7.24
C ALA A 324 2.95 55.24 8.57
N GLN A 325 3.87 54.97 9.50
CA GLN A 325 3.73 55.06 10.96
C GLN A 325 3.16 53.89 11.79
N LYS A 326 4.04 53.49 12.71
CA LYS A 326 3.82 53.07 14.09
C LYS A 326 3.65 51.56 14.33
N VAL A 327 4.73 51.01 14.90
CA VAL A 327 4.74 49.78 15.68
C VAL A 327 3.73 49.94 16.82
N ASP A 328 2.65 49.15 16.77
CA ASP A 328 1.90 48.76 17.94
C ASP A 328 1.78 47.23 17.90
N ILE A 329 2.34 46.61 18.94
CA ILE A 329 2.19 45.18 19.21
C ILE A 329 0.77 45.05 19.75
N ASP A 330 -0.18 44.70 18.88
CA ASP A 330 -1.54 44.41 19.31
C ASP A 330 -1.89 42.94 19.05
N THR A 331 -2.45 42.36 20.09
CA THR A 331 -2.79 40.96 20.30
C THR A 331 -3.72 40.39 19.22
N ASN A 332 -3.15 39.79 18.18
CA ASN A 332 -3.92 39.03 17.19
C ASN A 332 -4.08 37.57 17.64
N PHE A 333 -4.89 37.33 18.67
CA PHE A 333 -5.45 35.99 18.90
C PHE A 333 -6.64 35.82 17.98
N SER A 334 -6.43 35.23 16.81
CA SER A 334 -7.53 34.69 16.01
C SER A 334 -8.12 33.48 16.74
N TYR A 335 -9.13 33.70 17.58
CA TYR A 335 -9.89 32.61 18.17
C TYR A 335 -10.86 32.05 17.12
N PHE A 336 -10.76 30.75 16.86
CA PHE A 336 -11.75 30.02 16.08
C PHE A 336 -12.89 29.65 17.04
N VAL A 337 -14.02 30.35 16.97
CA VAL A 337 -15.23 29.93 17.69
C VAL A 337 -15.75 28.68 16.99
N ASN A 338 -15.71 27.55 17.68
CA ASN A 338 -16.27 26.30 17.18
C ASN A 338 -17.80 26.45 17.12
N PRO A 339 -18.43 26.40 15.93
CA PRO A 339 -19.88 26.61 15.79
C PRO A 339 -20.74 25.55 16.49
N LEU A 340 -20.14 24.47 17.00
CA LEU A 340 -20.83 23.48 17.85
C LEU A 340 -21.11 23.97 19.28
N PHE A 341 -20.56 25.11 19.72
CA PHE A 341 -20.71 25.63 21.10
C PHE A 341 -21.23 27.08 21.18
N ALA A 342 -21.69 27.67 20.07
CA ALA A 342 -22.19 29.05 20.07
C ALA A 342 -23.62 29.20 20.65
N GLY A 343 -24.24 28.12 21.13
CA GLY A 343 -25.66 28.10 21.54
C GLY A 343 -25.95 27.87 23.02
N GLU A 344 -24.96 27.74 23.89
CA GLU A 344 -25.19 27.41 25.33
C GLU A 344 -24.74 28.51 26.30
N ALA A 345 -24.28 29.67 25.81
CA ALA A 345 -23.75 30.75 26.67
C ALA A 345 -24.71 31.94 26.90
N GLU A 346 -25.95 31.91 26.40
CA GLU A 346 -26.91 33.02 26.56
C GLU A 346 -28.18 32.68 27.36
N ALA A 347 -28.16 31.63 28.20
CA ALA A 347 -29.29 31.27 29.06
C ALA A 347 -29.04 31.35 30.59
N GLU A 348 -27.86 31.79 31.03
CA GLU A 348 -27.55 31.98 32.47
C GLU A 348 -27.16 33.43 32.80
N ALA A 349 -27.81 34.40 32.14
CA ALA A 349 -27.66 35.81 32.46
C ALA A 349 -29.00 36.57 32.53
N GLU A 350 -30.05 35.95 33.06
CA GLU A 350 -31.18 36.68 33.66
C GLU A 350 -31.71 35.90 34.87
N ALA A 351 -31.18 36.24 36.05
CA ALA A 351 -31.79 36.02 37.34
C ALA A 351 -31.68 37.31 38.16
#